data_AF-A0A354W7N1-F1
#
_entry.id   AF-A0A354W7N1-F1
#
_cell.length_a   1.000
_cell.length_b   1.000
_cell.length_c   1.000
_cell.angle_alpha   90.00
_cell.angle_beta   90.00
_cell.angle_gamma   90.00
#
_symmetry.space_group_name_H-M   'P 1'
#
loop_
_entity.id
_entity.type
_entity.pdbx_description
1 polymer ?
#
loop_
_entity_poly.entity_id
_entity_poly.type
_entity_poly.pdbx_seq_one_letter_code
_entity_poly.pdbx_strand_id
1 'polypeptide(L)'
;FIGEWNDAVHNDIMRVKRDLIDEMLPVGIDKFILIGENILNFHADEADYYDEWLEEVPDGWMAFLNLRPHVLDELSSYSLDMYFVLGGTLDALNWRTKAPQQLYAQIAAVVQRRLG
;
A
#
# COMPACT_ATOMS: atom_id res chain seq x y z
N PHE A 1 -5.37 -10.16 -13.89
CA PHE A 1 -5.53 -10.98 -12.66
C PHE A 1 -4.34 -10.58 -11.80
N ILE A 2 -4.53 -9.83 -10.72
CA ILE A 2 -3.41 -9.29 -9.91
C ILE A 2 -2.93 -10.41 -8.97
N GLY A 3 -2.30 -11.42 -9.58
CA GLY A 3 -1.51 -12.43 -8.85
C GLY A 3 -0.06 -11.99 -8.72
N GLU A 4 0.41 -11.11 -9.60
CA GLU A 4 1.75 -10.52 -9.56
C GLU A 4 1.55 -9.01 -9.41
N TRP A 5 2.32 -8.40 -8.51
CA TRP A 5 2.38 -6.95 -8.35
C TRP A 5 3.70 -6.48 -8.92
N ASN A 6 3.64 -5.63 -9.97
CA ASN A 6 4.76 -5.28 -10.82
C ASN A 6 5.40 -6.56 -11.40
N ASP A 7 4.93 -7.00 -12.56
CA ASP A 7 5.62 -8.00 -13.37
C ASP A 7 6.67 -7.30 -14.25
N ALA A 8 7.73 -7.98 -14.65
CA ALA A 8 8.80 -7.46 -15.52
C ALA A 8 8.30 -6.97 -16.91
N VAL A 9 7.02 -7.18 -17.22
CA VAL A 9 6.33 -6.74 -18.45
C VAL A 9 5.21 -5.72 -18.15
N HIS A 10 4.80 -5.55 -16.89
CA HIS A 10 3.71 -4.66 -16.47
C HIS A 10 4.13 -3.79 -15.27
N ASN A 11 4.38 -2.51 -15.54
CA ASN A 11 4.57 -1.48 -14.52
C ASN A 11 3.21 -1.14 -13.87
N ASP A 12 2.74 -2.03 -13.01
CA ASP A 12 1.45 -1.91 -12.34
C ASP A 12 1.41 -0.72 -11.37
N ILE A 13 2.52 -0.39 -10.70
CA ILE A 13 2.60 0.78 -9.83
C ILE A 13 2.41 2.07 -10.61
N MET A 14 3.00 2.21 -11.81
CA MET A 14 2.76 3.36 -12.67
C MET A 14 1.27 3.50 -12.99
N ARG A 15 0.59 2.41 -13.34
CA ARG A 15 -0.86 2.47 -13.62
C ARG A 15 -1.67 2.81 -12.38
N VAL A 16 -1.36 2.21 -11.24
CA VAL A 16 -2.03 2.55 -9.97
C VAL A 16 -1.84 4.04 -9.69
N LYS A 17 -0.61 4.56 -9.79
CA LYS A 17 -0.32 5.97 -9.58
C LYS A 17 -1.09 6.86 -10.56
N ARG A 18 -0.85 6.70 -11.87
CA ARG A 18 -1.35 7.58 -12.92
C ARG A 18 -2.86 7.48 -13.16
N ASP A 19 -3.41 6.27 -13.13
CA ASP A 19 -4.81 6.05 -13.51
C ASP A 19 -5.76 6.14 -12.31
N LEU A 20 -5.26 6.04 -11.07
CA LEU A 20 -6.07 6.01 -9.87
C LEU A 20 -5.69 7.08 -8.84
N ILE A 21 -4.42 7.11 -8.42
CA ILE A 21 -3.99 8.01 -7.33
C ILE A 21 -4.01 9.46 -7.79
N ASP A 22 -3.51 9.77 -8.99
CA ASP A 22 -3.48 11.13 -9.55
C ASP A 22 -4.88 11.74 -9.67
N GLU A 23 -5.91 10.92 -9.88
CA GLU A 23 -7.31 11.37 -9.93
C GLU A 23 -7.93 11.52 -8.52
N MET A 24 -7.41 10.81 -7.52
CA MET A 24 -7.89 10.84 -6.14
C MET A 24 -7.32 12.00 -5.32
N LEU A 25 -6.07 12.40 -5.57
CA LEU A 25 -5.40 13.45 -4.82
C LEU A 25 -6.11 14.82 -4.92
N PRO A 26 -6.55 15.31 -6.12
CA PRO A 26 -7.18 16.63 -6.25
C PRO A 26 -8.53 16.74 -5.55
N VAL A 27 -9.20 15.62 -5.27
CA VAL A 27 -10.46 15.57 -4.51
C VAL A 27 -10.24 15.41 -3.01
N GLY A 28 -8.98 15.48 -2.55
CA GLY A 28 -8.61 15.50 -1.13
C GLY A 28 -8.45 14.11 -0.50
N ILE A 29 -8.27 13.06 -1.30
CA ILE A 29 -7.98 11.72 -0.79
C ILE A 29 -6.46 11.56 -0.67
N ASP A 30 -5.97 11.39 0.55
CA ASP A 30 -4.55 11.32 0.91
C ASP A 30 -4.19 10.06 1.74
N LYS A 31 -5.18 9.19 2.00
CA LYS A 31 -5.05 7.99 2.83
C LYS A 31 -5.47 6.77 2.05
N PHE A 32 -4.52 5.85 1.87
CA PHE A 32 -4.69 4.71 0.98
C PHE A 32 -4.49 3.40 1.72
N ILE A 33 -5.42 2.47 1.51
CA ILE A 33 -5.39 1.13 2.10
C ILE A 33 -5.38 0.13 0.95
N LEU A 34 -4.25 -0.54 0.76
CA LEU A 34 -4.06 -1.56 -0.26
C LEU A 34 -4.21 -2.94 0.38
N ILE A 35 -5.01 -3.81 -0.25
CA ILE A 35 -5.24 -5.18 0.24
C ILE A 35 -4.39 -6.14 -0.59
N GLY A 36 -3.33 -6.67 0.02
CA GLY A 36 -2.29 -7.46 -0.63
C GLY A 36 -2.49 -8.98 -0.60
N GLU A 37 -3.62 -9.49 -0.11
CA GLU A 37 -3.83 -10.93 0.11
C GLU A 37 -3.75 -11.80 -1.17
N ASN A 38 -4.01 -11.18 -2.32
CA ASN A 38 -3.94 -11.82 -3.63
C ASN A 38 -2.62 -11.54 -4.37
N ILE A 39 -1.74 -10.72 -3.80
CA ILE A 39 -0.39 -10.51 -4.35
C ILE A 39 0.43 -11.77 -4.01
N LEU A 40 0.82 -12.50 -5.05
CA LEU A 40 1.59 -13.73 -4.95
C LEU A 40 3.08 -13.48 -5.15
N ASN A 41 3.49 -12.52 -5.99
CA ASN A 41 4.89 -12.16 -6.19
C ASN A 41 5.00 -10.63 -6.35
N PHE A 42 6.15 -10.08 -5.97
CA PHE A 42 6.49 -8.67 -6.15
C PHE A 42 7.81 -8.55 -6.92
N HIS A 43 7.81 -7.89 -8.09
CA HIS A 43 9.06 -7.52 -8.75
C HIS A 43 9.21 -6.00 -8.70
N ALA A 44 10.23 -5.49 -8.02
CA ALA A 44 10.53 -4.07 -8.12
C ALA A 44 11.24 -3.80 -9.45
N ASP A 45 10.84 -2.72 -10.13
CA ASP A 45 11.53 -2.21 -11.33
C ASP A 45 12.09 -0.81 -11.02
N GLU A 46 11.21 0.13 -10.64
CA GLU A 46 11.57 1.52 -10.31
C GLU A 46 10.83 2.02 -9.06
N ALA A 47 11.51 2.81 -8.23
CA ALA A 47 10.95 3.40 -7.00
C ALA A 47 10.29 4.77 -7.23
N ASP A 48 10.57 5.42 -8.37
CA ASP A 48 10.18 6.81 -8.68
C ASP A 48 8.69 7.11 -8.45
N TYR A 49 7.80 6.17 -8.78
CA TYR A 49 6.36 6.35 -8.56
C TYR A 49 5.93 6.28 -7.09
N TYR A 50 6.67 5.55 -6.25
CA TYR A 50 6.45 5.51 -4.81
C TYR A 50 6.95 6.80 -4.14
N ASP A 51 8.09 7.32 -4.60
CA ASP A 51 8.63 8.62 -4.17
C ASP A 51 7.64 9.74 -4.49
N GLU A 52 7.19 9.84 -5.74
CA GLU A 52 6.22 10.85 -6.17
C GLU A 52 4.92 10.74 -5.35
N TRP A 53 4.43 9.53 -5.11
CA TRP A 53 3.24 9.35 -4.29
C TRP A 53 3.45 9.86 -2.86
N LEU A 54 4.56 9.50 -2.21
CA LEU A 54 4.87 9.94 -0.85
C LEU A 54 4.98 11.47 -0.75
N GLU A 55 5.62 12.12 -1.71
CA GLU A 55 5.76 13.58 -1.76
C GLU A 55 4.40 14.30 -1.87
N GLU A 56 3.43 13.70 -2.55
CA GLU A 56 2.09 14.26 -2.74
C GLU A 56 1.13 14.00 -1.58
N VAL A 57 1.51 13.16 -0.61
CA VAL A 57 0.70 12.84 0.60
C VAL A 57 1.43 13.19 1.92
N PRO A 58 1.89 14.44 2.11
CA PRO A 58 2.76 14.80 3.24
C PRO A 58 2.14 14.57 4.63
N ASP A 59 0.81 14.77 4.75
CA ASP A 59 0.03 14.51 5.98
C ASP A 59 -0.78 13.20 5.88
N GLY A 60 -0.64 12.50 4.75
CA GLY A 60 -1.35 11.28 4.41
C GLY A 60 -0.56 10.03 4.80
N TRP A 61 -1.08 8.88 4.37
CA TRP A 61 -0.37 7.61 4.55
C TRP A 61 -0.88 6.55 3.59
N MET A 62 0.00 5.61 3.29
CA MET A 62 -0.32 4.39 2.55
C MET A 62 -0.13 3.20 3.47
N ALA A 63 -1.10 2.30 3.54
CA ALA A 63 -1.03 1.09 4.35
C ALA A 63 -1.32 -0.14 3.49
N PHE A 64 -0.60 -1.22 3.76
CA PHE A 64 -0.84 -2.52 3.13
C PHE A 64 -1.41 -3.49 4.15
N LEU A 65 -2.42 -4.25 3.73
CA LEU A 65 -3.07 -5.26 4.56
C LEU A 65 -2.81 -6.64 3.99
N ASN A 66 -2.56 -7.60 4.89
CA ASN A 66 -2.54 -9.02 4.60
C ASN A 66 -1.58 -9.41 3.47
N LEU A 67 -0.40 -8.78 3.41
CA LEU A 67 0.66 -9.26 2.53
C LEU A 67 1.14 -10.63 2.99
N ARG A 68 1.53 -11.47 2.03
CA ARG A 68 2.16 -12.75 2.32
C ARG A 68 3.59 -12.48 2.85
N PRO A 69 4.10 -13.28 3.79
CA PRO A 69 5.42 -13.06 4.36
C PRO A 69 6.53 -12.92 3.31
N HIS A 70 6.53 -13.78 2.29
CA HIS A 70 7.56 -13.72 1.24
C HIS A 70 7.44 -12.48 0.34
N VAL A 71 6.24 -11.93 0.14
CA VAL A 71 6.03 -10.67 -0.59
C VAL A 71 6.53 -9.49 0.23
N LEU A 72 6.35 -9.53 1.55
CA LEU A 72 6.93 -8.53 2.45
C LEU A 72 8.46 -8.58 2.41
N ASP A 73 9.05 -9.78 2.43
CA ASP A 73 10.50 -9.96 2.32
C ASP A 73 11.04 -9.41 0.97
N GLU A 74 10.33 -9.65 -0.13
CA GLU A 74 10.64 -9.08 -1.45
C GLU A 74 10.58 -7.55 -1.43
N LEU A 75 9.48 -6.96 -0.96
CA LEU A 75 9.33 -5.50 -0.80
C LEU A 75 10.47 -4.88 0.01
N SER A 76 10.79 -5.47 1.16
CA SER A 76 11.89 -5.02 2.03
C SER A 76 13.26 -5.17 1.37
N SER A 77 13.47 -6.21 0.56
CA SER A 77 14.73 -6.38 -0.19
C SER A 77 14.99 -5.25 -1.19
N TYR A 78 13.93 -4.61 -1.67
CA TYR A 78 13.97 -3.43 -2.54
C TYR A 78 13.77 -2.11 -1.79
N SER A 79 13.72 -2.12 -0.46
CA SER A 79 13.47 -0.93 0.39
C SER A 79 12.14 -0.22 0.12
N LEU A 80 11.19 -0.90 -0.52
CA LEU A 80 9.88 -0.34 -0.85
C LEU A 80 8.88 -0.44 0.31
N ASP A 81 9.21 -1.23 1.33
CA ASP A 81 8.47 -1.28 2.59
C ASP A 81 8.47 0.07 3.33
N MET A 82 9.49 0.91 3.11
CA MET A 82 9.60 2.22 3.75
C MET A 82 8.47 3.20 3.37
N TYR A 83 7.81 3.00 2.22
CA TYR A 83 6.70 3.85 1.76
C TYR A 83 5.36 3.50 2.41
N PHE A 84 5.27 2.33 3.08
CA PHE A 84 4.00 1.79 3.54
C PHE A 84 3.98 1.51 5.04
N VAL A 85 2.82 1.73 5.66
CA VAL A 85 2.51 1.19 6.97
C VAL A 85 2.15 -0.28 6.82
N LEU A 86 3.07 -1.13 7.29
CA LEU A 86 3.07 -2.59 7.10
C LEU A 86 3.23 -3.35 8.42
N GLY A 87 2.91 -4.64 8.49
CA GLY A 87 3.36 -5.45 9.62
C GLY A 87 2.40 -5.49 10.82
N GLY A 88 2.60 -6.48 11.68
CA GLY A 88 1.94 -6.60 12.98
C GLY A 88 0.46 -6.92 12.82
N THR A 89 -0.43 -6.08 13.37
CA THR A 89 -1.87 -6.33 13.25
C THR A 89 -2.42 -6.18 11.82
N LEU A 90 -1.65 -5.60 10.90
CA LEU A 90 -2.04 -5.41 9.51
C LEU A 90 -1.81 -6.67 8.65
N ASP A 91 -0.95 -7.59 9.08
CA ASP A 91 -0.60 -8.80 8.31
C ASP A 91 -1.69 -9.87 8.33
N ALA A 92 -2.55 -9.84 9.34
CA ALA A 92 -3.62 -10.81 9.56
C ALA A 92 -4.93 -10.13 9.97
N LEU A 93 -5.30 -9.07 9.26
CA LEU A 93 -6.51 -8.31 9.51
C LEU A 93 -7.72 -8.94 8.80
N ASN A 94 -8.75 -9.31 9.57
CA ASN A 94 -10.05 -9.74 9.03
C ASN A 94 -10.85 -8.56 8.48
N TRP A 95 -10.42 -7.98 7.36
CA TRP A 95 -11.00 -6.76 6.80
C TRP A 95 -12.41 -6.96 6.24
N ARG A 96 -12.73 -8.14 5.68
CA ARG A 96 -14.03 -8.44 5.06
C ARG A 96 -15.22 -8.38 6.00
N THR A 97 -14.99 -8.54 7.29
CA THR A 97 -16.06 -8.52 8.30
C THR A 97 -16.35 -7.11 8.82
N LYS A 98 -15.64 -6.09 8.33
CA LYS A 98 -15.70 -4.71 8.80
C LYS A 98 -16.38 -3.82 7.79
N ALA A 99 -17.20 -2.88 8.27
CA ALA A 99 -17.67 -1.79 7.44
C ALA A 99 -16.48 -0.85 7.08
N PRO A 100 -16.50 -0.14 5.94
CA PRO A 100 -15.39 0.72 5.50
C PRO A 100 -14.92 1.72 6.57
N GLN A 101 -15.84 2.36 7.29
CA GLN A 101 -15.50 3.30 8.37
C GLN A 101 -14.77 2.65 9.54
N GLN A 102 -15.16 1.41 9.89
CA GLN A 102 -14.52 0.65 10.97
C GLN A 102 -13.13 0.20 10.56
N LEU A 103 -12.98 -0.24 9.30
CA LEU A 103 -11.69 -0.63 8.75
C LEU A 103 -10.73 0.57 8.75
N TYR A 104 -11.17 1.71 8.22
CA TYR A 104 -10.41 2.95 8.22
C TYR A 104 -9.99 3.38 9.63
N ALA A 105 -10.93 3.46 10.57
CA ALA A 105 -10.63 3.89 11.94
C ALA A 105 -9.60 2.99 12.63
N GLN A 106 -9.68 1.66 12.39
CA GLN A 106 -8.71 0.72 12.94
C GLN A 106 -7.31 0.94 12.36
N ILE A 107 -7.20 1.13 11.04
CA ILE A 107 -5.90 1.32 10.37
C ILE A 107 -5.31 2.67 10.75
N ALA A 108 -6.10 3.74 10.73
CA ALA A 108 -5.67 5.07 11.19
C ALA A 108 -5.11 5.04 12.61
N ALA A 109 -5.73 4.26 13.52
CA ALA A 109 -5.22 4.08 14.88
C ALA A 109 -3.90 3.30 14.94
N VAL A 110 -3.62 2.41 13.98
CA VAL A 110 -2.32 1.73 13.86
C VAL A 110 -1.27 2.71 13.35
N VAL A 111 -1.58 3.50 12.31
CA VAL A 111 -0.67 4.50 11.74
C VAL A 111 -0.29 5.54 12.79
N GLN A 112 -1.27 6.09 13.52
CA GLN A 112 -1.04 7.13 14.52
C GLN A 112 -0.11 6.68 15.66
N ARG A 113 -0.12 5.39 16.02
CA ARG A 113 0.78 4.84 17.05
C ARG A 113 2.23 4.68 16.58
N ARG A 114 2.49 4.76 15.28
CA ARG A 114 3.84 4.64 14.71
C ARG A 114 4.48 5.99 14.42
N LEU A 115 3.67 7.01 14.22
CA LEU A 115 4.10 8.39 13.99
C LEU A 115 4.23 9.22 15.29
N GLY A 116 3.66 8.73 16.40
CA GLY A 116 3.78 9.31 17.74
C GLY A 116 4.69 8.49 18.63
#